data_AF-A0A1L8R1R3-F1
#
_entry.id   AF-A0A1L8R1R3-F1
#
_cell.length_a   1.000
_cell.length_b   1.000
_cell.length_c   1.000
_cell.angle_alpha   90.00
_cell.angle_beta   90.00
_cell.angle_gamma   90.00
#
_symmetry.space_group_name_H-M   'P 1'
#
loop_
_entity.id
_entity.type
_entity.pdbx_description
1 polymer ?
#
loop_
_entity_poly.entity_id
_entity_poly.type
_entity_poly.pdbx_seq_one_letter_code
_entity_poly.pdbx_strand_id
1 'polypeptide(L)'
;MDYDREDKKELLSYKFAFRPNQKEAQEKVLHFFGMEPNSANVQLMNELKSGTCLFQDHRGRNQPIAIDVLFDSWLLAISSTNKEDEATQVALALEQSS
;
A
#
# COMPACT_ATOMS: atom_id res chain seq x y z
N MET A 1 16.48 -5.39 9.86
CA MET A 1 16.50 -6.31 8.70
C MET A 1 16.52 -5.43 7.46
N ASP A 2 17.63 -5.44 6.72
CA ASP A 2 17.80 -4.61 5.54
C ASP A 2 17.03 -5.26 4.36
N TYR A 3 15.85 -4.71 4.07
CA TYR A 3 14.95 -5.21 3.02
C TYR A 3 15.35 -4.74 1.62
N ASP A 4 16.34 -3.84 1.51
CA ASP A 4 16.73 -3.19 0.25
C ASP A 4 17.78 -3.98 -0.57
N ARG A 5 17.87 -5.28 -0.29
CA ARG A 5 18.78 -6.20 -0.94
C ARG A 5 18.27 -6.55 -2.35
N GLU A 6 19.05 -6.21 -3.37
CA GLU A 6 18.70 -6.35 -4.80
C GLU A 6 18.36 -7.81 -5.17
N ASP A 7 19.03 -8.76 -4.54
CA ASP A 7 18.80 -10.22 -4.60
C ASP A 7 17.38 -10.64 -4.17
N LYS A 8 16.72 -9.86 -3.30
CA LYS A 8 15.33 -10.12 -2.89
C LYS A 8 14.31 -9.49 -3.84
N LYS A 9 14.69 -8.45 -4.59
CA LYS A 9 13.80 -7.77 -5.53
C LYS A 9 13.43 -8.66 -6.71
N GLU A 10 14.34 -9.56 -7.10
CA GLU A 10 14.15 -10.55 -8.17
C GLU A 10 13.19 -11.70 -7.79
N LEU A 11 12.96 -11.92 -6.50
CA LEU A 11 12.08 -12.98 -5.99
C LEU A 11 10.62 -12.53 -5.80
N LEU A 12 10.32 -11.25 -6.03
CA LEU A 12 8.98 -10.68 -5.84
C LEU A 12 8.12 -10.87 -7.09
N SER A 13 7.13 -11.77 -7.02
CA SER A 13 6.17 -11.98 -8.10
C SER A 13 5.09 -10.89 -8.17
N TYR A 14 4.79 -10.23 -7.06
CA TYR A 14 3.78 -9.18 -6.97
C TYR A 14 4.27 -8.05 -6.07
N LYS A 15 4.03 -6.80 -6.47
CA LYS A 15 4.37 -5.62 -5.66
C LYS A 15 3.14 -4.75 -5.47
N PHE A 16 2.99 -4.24 -4.26
CA PHE A 16 1.96 -3.29 -3.87
C PHE A 16 2.62 -2.09 -3.22
N ALA A 17 2.33 -0.89 -3.71
CA ALA A 17 2.79 0.34 -3.08
C ALA A 17 1.65 1.33 -2.95
N PHE A 18 1.38 1.69 -1.70
CA PHE A 18 0.48 2.77 -1.35
C PHE A 18 1.21 4.11 -1.45
N ARG A 19 0.45 5.18 -1.64
CA ARG A 19 1.01 6.53 -1.79
C ARG A 19 1.79 6.94 -0.55
N PRO A 20 3.11 7.21 -0.66
CA PRO A 20 3.83 7.92 0.38
C PRO A 20 3.58 9.44 0.30
N ASN A 21 3.62 10.10 1.45
CA ASN A 21 3.41 11.56 1.55
C ASN A 21 4.61 12.37 1.05
N GLN A 22 5.83 11.82 1.15
CA GLN A 22 7.06 12.50 0.75
C GLN A 22 7.39 12.23 -0.71
N LYS A 23 7.71 13.29 -1.46
CA LYS A 23 8.04 13.20 -2.90
C LYS A 23 9.23 12.29 -3.18
N GLU A 24 10.30 12.38 -2.39
CA GLU A 24 11.48 11.50 -2.53
C GLU A 24 11.12 10.02 -2.36
N ALA A 25 10.18 9.72 -1.45
CA ALA A 25 9.68 8.36 -1.27
C ALA A 25 8.82 7.90 -2.46
N GLN A 26 8.07 8.81 -3.11
CA GLN A 26 7.33 8.49 -4.34
C GLN A 26 8.28 8.10 -5.47
N GLU A 27 9.38 8.84 -5.63
CA GLU A 27 10.40 8.55 -6.65
C GLU A 27 11.08 7.19 -6.40
N LYS A 28 11.41 6.88 -5.14
CA LYS A 28 11.92 5.55 -4.76
C LYS A 28 10.94 4.43 -5.08
N VAL A 29 9.65 4.64 -4.84
CA VAL A 29 8.61 3.67 -5.22
C VAL A 29 8.58 3.49 -6.73
N LEU A 30 8.59 4.56 -7.52
CA LEU A 30 8.61 4.44 -8.98
C LEU A 30 9.82 3.64 -9.48
N HIS A 31 11.02 3.91 -8.95
CA HIS A 31 12.22 3.14 -9.26
C HIS A 31 12.09 1.66 -8.87
N PHE A 32 11.49 1.36 -7.71
CA PHE A 32 11.24 -0.02 -7.27
C PHE A 32 10.29 -0.79 -8.20
N PHE A 33 9.39 -0.09 -8.89
CA PHE A 33 8.47 -0.62 -9.88
C PHE A 33 9.05 -0.60 -11.31
N GLY A 34 10.31 -0.19 -11.49
CA GLY A 34 10.95 -0.06 -12.79
C GLY A 34 10.33 1.06 -13.65
N MET A 35 9.69 2.04 -13.00
CA MET A 35 9.10 3.20 -13.65
C MET A 35 10.02 4.41 -13.50
N GLU A 36 10.12 5.23 -14.53
CA GLU A 36 10.85 6.49 -14.44
C GLU A 36 10.04 7.54 -13.66
N PRO A 37 10.67 8.36 -12.81
CA PRO A 37 10.02 9.45 -12.07
C PRO A 37 9.72 10.67 -12.97
N ASN A 38 9.03 10.44 -14.09
CA ASN A 38 8.54 11.52 -14.95
C ASN A 38 7.27 12.15 -14.36
N SER A 39 6.88 13.31 -14.89
CA SER A 39 5.72 14.07 -14.40
C SER A 39 4.42 13.27 -14.41
N ALA A 40 4.20 12.42 -15.43
CA ALA A 40 3.00 11.60 -15.55
C ALA A 40 2.94 10.51 -14.46
N ASN A 41 4.06 9.83 -14.21
CA ASN A 41 4.14 8.77 -13.19
C ASN A 41 4.06 9.33 -11.77
N VAL A 42 4.66 10.50 -11.53
CA VAL A 42 4.52 11.23 -10.26
C VAL A 42 3.08 11.71 -10.07
N GLN A 43 2.42 12.16 -11.12
CA GLN A 43 1.00 12.52 -11.06
C GLN A 43 0.13 11.31 -10.72
N LEU A 44 0.37 10.16 -11.35
CA LEU A 44 -0.32 8.90 -11.04
C LEU A 44 -0.18 8.52 -9.56
N MET A 45 1.02 8.64 -8.98
CA MET A 45 1.24 8.40 -7.54
C MET A 45 0.48 9.39 -6.65
N ASN A 46 0.30 10.63 -7.10
CA ASN A 46 -0.46 11.65 -6.38
C ASN A 46 -1.99 11.51 -6.56
N GLU A 47 -2.44 10.77 -7.56
CA GLU A 47 -3.85 10.44 -7.77
C GLU A 47 -4.29 9.23 -6.93
N LEU A 48 -3.34 8.41 -6.46
CA LEU A 48 -3.62 7.34 -5.51
C LEU A 48 -4.20 7.93 -4.21
N LYS A 49 -5.40 7.47 -3.86
CA LYS A 49 -6.14 7.77 -2.63
C LYS A 49 -6.05 6.59 -1.66
N SER A 50 -6.51 6.81 -0.43
CA SER A 50 -6.69 5.71 0.53
C SER A 50 -7.56 4.61 -0.10
N GLY A 51 -7.15 3.34 0.06
CA GLY A 51 -7.80 2.19 -0.59
C GLY A 51 -7.34 1.92 -2.03
N THR A 52 -6.43 2.73 -2.58
CA THR A 52 -5.82 2.46 -3.90
C THR A 52 -4.30 2.33 -3.78
N CYS A 53 -3.71 1.51 -4.64
CA CYS A 53 -2.25 1.31 -4.68
C CYS A 53 -1.75 1.11 -6.11
N LEU A 54 -0.46 1.36 -6.31
CA LEU A 54 0.26 0.91 -7.48
C LEU A 54 0.54 -0.60 -7.36
N PHE A 55 0.13 -1.36 -8.36
CA PHE A 55 0.32 -2.80 -8.44
C PHE A 55 1.25 -3.17 -9.59
N GLN A 56 2.20 -4.06 -9.33
CA GLN A 56 3.02 -4.72 -10.34
C GLN A 56 2.73 -6.21 -10.33
N ASP A 57 2.40 -6.76 -11.51
CA ASP A 57 2.21 -8.20 -11.68
C ASP A 57 3.52 -8.96 -11.93
N HIS A 58 3.43 -10.29 -11.99
CA HIS A 58 4.57 -11.19 -12.24
C HIS A 58 5.24 -10.99 -13.61
N ARG A 59 4.68 -10.16 -14.49
CA ARG A 59 5.24 -9.79 -15.81
C ARG A 59 5.82 -8.38 -15.82
N GLY A 60 5.87 -7.69 -14.68
CA GLY A 60 6.37 -6.33 -14.59
C GLY A 60 5.40 -5.24 -15.06
N ARG A 61 4.12 -5.58 -15.28
CA ARG A 61 3.11 -4.59 -15.71
C ARG A 61 2.61 -3.81 -14.51
N ASN A 62 2.63 -2.48 -14.62
CA ASN A 62 2.26 -1.56 -13.56
C ASN A 62 0.87 -0.97 -13.81
N GLN A 63 -0.01 -0.99 -12.81
CA GLN A 63 -1.34 -0.38 -12.89
C GLN A 63 -1.84 0.08 -11.51
N PRO A 64 -2.50 1.24 -11.40
CA PRO A 64 -3.27 1.61 -10.21
C PRO A 64 -4.48 0.68 -10.04
N ILE A 65 -4.62 0.08 -8.86
CA ILE A 65 -5.79 -0.73 -8.50
C ILE A 65 -6.40 -0.23 -7.20
N ALA A 66 -7.71 -0.41 -7.05
CA ALA A 66 -8.37 -0.33 -5.75
C ALA A 66 -8.25 -1.68 -5.05
N ILE A 67 -7.82 -1.67 -3.80
CA ILE A 67 -7.85 -2.85 -2.94
C ILE A 67 -8.94 -2.61 -1.91
N ASP A 68 -9.95 -3.46 -1.97
CA ASP A 68 -10.99 -3.54 -0.97
C ASP A 68 -10.96 -4.93 -0.33
N VAL A 69 -11.31 -5.01 0.95
CA VAL A 69 -11.32 -6.26 1.69
C VAL A 69 -12.61 -7.01 1.34
N LEU A 70 -12.50 -8.00 0.46
CA LEU A 70 -13.64 -8.76 -0.05
C LEU A 70 -14.22 -9.78 0.95
N PHE A 71 -13.53 -10.04 2.06
CA PHE A 71 -13.94 -11.06 3.03
C PHE A 71 -13.85 -10.54 4.47
N ASP A 72 -14.94 -10.65 5.21
CA ASP A 72 -15.03 -10.26 6.63
C ASP A 72 -14.00 -10.99 7.50
N SER A 73 -13.61 -12.21 7.11
CA SER A 73 -12.58 -12.98 7.81
C SER A 73 -11.20 -12.31 7.78
N TRP A 74 -10.90 -11.52 6.75
CA TRP A 74 -9.66 -10.76 6.66
C TRP A 74 -9.72 -9.49 7.51
N LEU A 75 -10.88 -8.81 7.58
CA LEU A 75 -11.08 -7.72 8.54
C LEU A 75 -10.86 -8.20 9.97
N LEU A 76 -11.43 -9.36 10.32
CA LEU A 76 -11.28 -9.95 11.65
C LEU A 76 -9.84 -10.37 11.95
N ALA A 77 -9.12 -10.93 10.97
CA ALA A 77 -7.72 -11.30 11.12
C ALA A 77 -6.76 -10.10 11.24
N ILE A 78 -7.05 -8.97 10.59
CA ILE A 78 -6.23 -7.75 10.66
C ILE A 78 -6.63 -6.89 11.88
N SER A 79 -7.84 -7.07 12.43
CA SER A 79 -8.32 -6.44 13.67
C SER A 79 -7.55 -6.86 14.93
N SER A 80 -6.60 -7.79 14.82
CA SER A 80 -5.77 -8.26 15.94
C SER A 80 -4.53 -7.39 16.21
N THR A 81 -4.34 -6.27 15.53
CA THR A 81 -3.40 -5.24 16.01
C THR A 81 -3.90 -4.72 17.36
N ASN A 82 -3.01 -4.71 18.34
CA ASN A 82 -3.29 -4.53 19.77
C ASN A 82 -4.43 -3.53 20.05
N LYS A 83 -5.52 -4.03 20.66
CA LYS A 83 -6.75 -3.26 20.96
C LYS A 83 -6.55 -2.18 22.03
N GLU A 84 -5.34 -2.00 22.54
CA GLU A 84 -4.99 -1.02 23.57
C GLU A 84 -4.72 0.38 23.01
N ASP A 85 -4.67 0.55 21.69
CA ASP A 85 -4.48 1.86 21.06
C ASP A 85 -5.74 2.75 21.21
N GLU A 86 -5.57 3.98 21.70
CA GLU A 86 -6.65 4.94 21.94
C GLU A 86 -7.52 5.18 20.70
N ALA A 87 -6.95 5.19 19.50
CA ALA A 87 -7.71 5.37 18.27
C ALA A 87 -8.64 4.19 17.98
N THR A 88 -8.24 2.98 18.39
CA THR A 88 -9.04 1.76 18.27
C THR A 88 -10.19 1.75 19.26
N GLN A 89 -9.99 2.26 20.48
CA GLN A 89 -11.04 2.39 21.49
C GLN A 89 -12.12 3.42 21.10
N VAL A 90 -11.72 4.53 20.49
CA VAL A 90 -12.65 5.55 19.99
C VAL A 90 -13.50 4.99 18.85
N ALA A 91 -12.91 4.24 17.91
CA ALA A 91 -13.65 3.60 16.83
C ALA A 91 -14.65 2.55 17.34
N LEU A 92 -14.25 1.71 18.31
CA LEU A 92 -15.12 0.71 18.93
C LEU A 92 -16.32 1.34 19.68
N ALA A 93 -16.13 2.48 20.33
CA ALA A 93 -17.21 3.19 21.02
C ALA A 93 -18.25 3.77 20.06
N LEU A 94 -17.84 4.17 18.86
CA LEU A 94 -18.75 4.69 17.82
C LEU A 94 -19.58 3.56 17.18
N GLU A 95 -19.01 2.37 16.99
CA GLU A 95 -19.74 1.21 16.47
C GLU A 95 -20.78 0.65 17.46
N GLN A 96 -20.50 0.70 18.76
CA GLN A 96 -21.43 0.20 19.79
C GLN A 96 -22.61 1.14 20.07
N SER A 97 -22.60 2.35 19.52
CA SER A 97 -23.65 3.36 19.69
C SER A 97 -24.57 3.52 18.47
N SER A 98 -24.37 2.69 17.43
CA SER A 98 -25.24 2.60 16.24
C SER A 98 -26.04 1.31 16.24
#